data_AF-C1E721-F1
#
_entry.id   AF-C1E721-F1
#
_cell.length_a   1.000
_cell.length_b   1.000
_cell.length_c   1.000
_cell.angle_alpha   90.00
_cell.angle_beta   90.00
_cell.angle_gamma   90.00
#
_symmetry.space_group_name_H-M   'P 1'
#
loop_
_entity.id
_entity.type
_entity.pdbx_description
1 polymer ?
#
loop_
_entity_poly.entity_id
_entity_poly.type
_entity_poly.pdbx_seq_one_letter_code
_entity_poly.pdbx_strand_id
1 'polypeptide(L)'
;MSCRCRALRHLVGPRVRRKMPRRAAVRCEIIEDRRGETEEKDEARIPEDRSSPRAVRGPKVTTTAPSTSSTSEARATLDIGRPSVALAALAEFSVLAADQASGGRIFPAFVDANVHDLVLATTPLEIREDVFAHLVSDPLPEAALLLLCASSAVCLTTTRRPTTGRDDASGGRDDEDDDDGARDDVVRRVAASFASCVLAAPLVESALKPFFHRARPLPNASTFSFPSGHSLGCAVAVGLWLFVMLDPTWRAIRRGRARGGTTRGELEEAPVSREARALAWFFCVYATASGRIFADRHWLSDTMAGAALGVFMVSCVVGFVDRGKRRGSERRGPSS
;
A
#
# COMPACT_ATOMS: atom_id res chain seq x y z
N MET A 1 -16.00 -19.34 37.35
CA MET A 1 -16.69 -18.12 37.81
C MET A 1 -17.73 -17.75 36.78
N SER A 2 -18.99 -17.94 37.15
CA SER A 2 -20.18 -17.81 36.31
C SER A 2 -20.78 -16.42 36.57
N CYS A 3 -20.95 -15.59 35.53
CA CYS A 3 -21.67 -14.33 35.65
C CYS A 3 -22.78 -14.25 34.60
N ARG A 4 -23.99 -14.04 35.12
CA ARG A 4 -25.29 -14.07 34.49
C ARG A 4 -25.48 -12.88 33.56
N CYS A 5 -25.85 -13.12 32.31
CA CYS A 5 -26.49 -12.14 31.43
C CYS A 5 -27.93 -12.57 31.15
N ARG A 6 -28.85 -12.15 32.03
CA ARG A 6 -30.29 -12.25 31.82
C ARG A 6 -30.92 -10.98 32.37
N ALA A 7 -31.62 -10.26 31.49
CA ALA A 7 -32.57 -9.15 31.71
C ALA A 7 -32.13 -7.84 31.05
N LEU A 8 -32.57 -7.65 29.80
CA LEU A 8 -32.92 -6.34 29.20
C LEU A 8 -33.57 -6.61 27.82
N ARG A 9 -34.76 -7.24 27.84
CA ARG A 9 -35.66 -7.33 26.68
C ARG A 9 -37.04 -6.83 27.10
N HIS A 10 -37.18 -5.57 27.47
CA HIS A 10 -38.48 -4.89 27.55
C HIS A 10 -38.21 -3.39 27.62
N LEU A 11 -38.01 -2.76 26.46
CA LEU A 11 -38.12 -1.30 26.23
C LEU A 11 -38.07 -1.05 24.71
N VAL A 12 -39.01 -1.64 23.97
CA VAL A 12 -39.30 -1.23 22.59
C VAL A 12 -40.57 -0.41 22.64
N GLY A 13 -40.41 0.91 22.71
CA GLY A 13 -41.50 1.88 22.58
C GLY A 13 -42.03 1.95 21.14
N PRO A 14 -43.23 2.51 20.94
CA PRO A 14 -43.88 2.58 19.63
C PRO A 14 -43.05 3.38 18.62
N ARG A 15 -42.90 2.83 17.42
CA ARG A 15 -42.21 3.40 16.26
C ARG A 15 -42.70 4.82 15.97
N VAL A 16 -41.88 5.81 16.28
CA VAL A 16 -42.03 7.17 15.74
C VAL A 16 -41.74 7.11 14.24
N ARG A 17 -42.79 7.20 13.42
CA ARG A 17 -42.67 7.48 11.97
C ARG A 17 -42.00 8.84 11.81
N ARG A 18 -40.67 8.87 11.65
CA ARG A 18 -39.95 10.07 11.21
C ARG A 18 -40.37 10.35 9.78
N LYS A 19 -41.05 11.50 9.57
CA LYS A 19 -41.31 12.06 8.25
C LYS A 19 -39.97 12.30 7.56
N MET A 20 -39.72 11.60 6.45
CA MET A 20 -38.59 11.91 5.57
C MET A 20 -38.68 13.38 5.11
N PRO A 21 -37.55 14.11 5.05
CA PRO A 21 -37.53 15.45 4.52
C PRO A 21 -37.90 15.42 3.02
N ARG A 22 -38.88 16.25 2.63
CA ARG A 22 -39.44 16.38 1.27
C ARG A 22 -38.40 16.57 0.15
N ARG A 23 -37.15 16.93 0.47
CA ARG A 23 -36.07 17.09 -0.52
C ARG A 23 -35.50 15.78 -1.07
N ALA A 24 -35.62 14.66 -0.35
CA ALA A 24 -35.16 13.36 -0.84
C ALA A 24 -36.16 12.72 -1.83
N ALA A 25 -37.46 12.96 -1.64
CA ALA A 25 -38.50 12.37 -2.49
C ALA A 25 -38.50 12.95 -3.92
N VAL A 26 -38.21 14.25 -4.09
CA VAL A 26 -38.22 14.92 -5.40
C VAL A 26 -37.05 14.48 -6.29
N ARG A 27 -35.97 13.91 -5.73
CA ARG A 27 -34.78 13.51 -6.49
C ARG A 27 -34.87 12.09 -7.07
N CYS A 28 -35.72 11.22 -6.51
CA CYS A 28 -35.94 9.88 -7.06
C CYS A 28 -36.88 9.89 -8.27
N GLU A 29 -37.89 10.77 -8.31
CA GLU A 29 -38.80 10.87 -9.48
C GLU A 29 -38.08 11.33 -10.76
N ILE A 30 -37.00 12.09 -10.67
CA ILE A 30 -36.27 12.60 -11.85
C ILE A 30 -35.38 11.52 -12.50
N ILE A 31 -35.08 10.42 -11.79
CA ILE A 31 -34.17 9.37 -12.30
C ILE A 31 -34.94 8.25 -13.03
N GLU A 32 -36.22 8.04 -12.73
CA GLU A 32 -37.02 6.99 -13.40
C GLU A 32 -37.53 7.42 -14.79
N ASP A 33 -37.60 8.71 -15.09
CA ASP A 33 -38.15 9.24 -16.35
C ASP A 33 -37.16 9.25 -17.53
N ARG A 34 -35.92 8.75 -17.34
CA ARG A 34 -34.88 8.70 -18.39
C ARG A 34 -34.49 7.30 -18.86
N ARG A 35 -35.24 6.26 -18.47
CA ARG A 35 -34.91 4.86 -18.78
C ARG A 35 -35.65 4.27 -20.00
N GLY A 36 -36.29 5.10 -20.81
CA GLY A 36 -37.14 4.69 -21.93
C GLY A 36 -36.55 4.77 -23.34
N GLU A 37 -35.34 5.29 -23.53
CA GLU A 37 -34.76 5.50 -24.87
C GLU A 37 -33.42 4.76 -25.03
N THR A 38 -33.50 3.49 -25.44
CA THR A 38 -32.37 2.75 -26.05
C THR A 38 -32.81 2.36 -27.46
N GLU A 39 -32.38 3.12 -28.45
CA GLU A 39 -31.20 2.85 -29.29
C GLU A 39 -31.48 1.76 -30.35
N GLU A 40 -32.01 2.25 -31.47
CA GLU A 40 -32.04 1.61 -32.77
C GLU A 40 -30.60 1.51 -33.29
N LYS A 41 -30.17 0.27 -33.54
CA LYS A 41 -28.79 -0.10 -33.84
C LYS A 41 -28.60 -0.15 -35.35
N ASP A 42 -28.23 0.99 -35.94
CA ASP A 42 -27.85 1.07 -37.35
C ASP A 42 -26.44 0.50 -37.57
N GLU A 43 -26.38 -0.54 -38.40
CA GLU A 43 -25.22 -1.35 -38.73
C GLU A 43 -24.43 -0.68 -39.88
N ALA A 44 -23.50 0.21 -39.54
CA ALA A 44 -22.63 0.86 -40.52
C ALA A 44 -21.48 -0.06 -40.96
N ARG A 45 -21.58 -0.52 -42.20
CA ARG A 45 -20.62 -1.34 -42.95
C ARG A 45 -19.33 -0.55 -43.25
N ILE A 46 -18.20 -0.99 -42.70
CA ILE A 46 -16.86 -0.43 -42.99
C ILE A 46 -16.35 -1.04 -44.32
N PRO A 47 -15.96 -0.25 -45.33
CA PRO A 47 -15.27 -0.75 -46.51
C PRO A 47 -13.79 -0.99 -46.20
N GLU A 48 -13.31 -2.21 -46.51
CA GLU A 48 -11.88 -2.54 -46.53
C GLU A 48 -11.19 -1.79 -47.70
N ASP A 49 -10.37 -0.80 -47.38
CA ASP A 49 -9.43 -0.22 -48.35
C ASP A 49 -8.07 -0.92 -48.23
N ARG A 50 -7.85 -1.89 -49.13
CA ARG A 50 -6.55 -2.51 -49.39
C ARG A 50 -5.79 -1.65 -50.40
N SER A 51 -4.96 -0.74 -49.93
CA SER A 51 -3.91 -0.13 -50.74
C SER A 51 -2.57 -0.17 -50.00
N SER A 52 -1.74 -1.15 -50.43
CA SER A 52 -0.37 -1.35 -50.00
C SER A 52 0.57 -0.38 -50.74
N PRO A 53 1.32 0.51 -50.05
CA PRO A 53 2.29 1.34 -50.73
C PRO A 53 3.60 0.59 -50.98
N ARG A 54 3.90 0.47 -52.27
CA ARG A 54 5.10 -0.05 -52.90
C ARG A 54 6.34 0.70 -52.40
N ALA A 55 7.34 -0.03 -51.92
CA ALA A 55 8.62 0.51 -51.50
C ALA A 55 9.38 1.14 -52.67
N VAL A 56 9.54 2.46 -52.66
CA VAL A 56 10.45 3.20 -53.54
C VAL A 56 11.78 3.38 -52.80
N ARG A 57 12.82 2.68 -53.25
CA ARG A 57 14.21 2.88 -52.81
C ARG A 57 14.72 4.21 -53.38
N GLY A 58 14.76 5.23 -52.53
CA GLY A 58 15.46 6.49 -52.79
C GLY A 58 16.97 6.39 -52.51
N PRO A 59 17.78 7.28 -53.11
CA PRO A 59 19.24 7.25 -53.01
C PRO A 59 19.74 7.66 -51.62
N LYS A 60 20.84 7.03 -51.23
CA LYS A 60 21.51 7.13 -49.93
C LYS A 60 22.11 8.53 -49.74
N VAL A 61 21.35 9.43 -49.11
CA VAL A 61 21.84 10.74 -48.67
C VAL A 61 22.49 10.57 -47.29
N THR A 62 23.79 10.81 -47.23
CA THR A 62 24.60 10.84 -46.00
C THR A 62 24.30 12.12 -45.23
N THR A 63 23.14 12.17 -44.57
CA THR A 63 22.80 13.27 -43.67
C THR A 63 23.44 12.99 -42.31
N THR A 64 24.45 13.77 -41.95
CA THR A 64 24.95 13.88 -40.57
C THR A 64 23.77 14.22 -39.65
N ALA A 65 23.30 13.21 -38.92
CA ALA A 65 22.17 13.33 -38.02
C ALA A 65 22.50 14.36 -36.92
N PRO A 66 21.62 15.35 -36.67
CA PRO A 66 21.76 16.18 -35.49
C PRO A 66 21.73 15.26 -34.28
N SER A 67 22.69 15.45 -33.38
CA SER A 67 22.67 14.85 -32.05
C SER A 67 21.36 15.26 -31.40
N THR A 68 20.36 14.39 -31.50
CA THR A 68 19.19 14.41 -30.65
C THR A 68 19.74 14.19 -29.26
N SER A 69 20.03 15.30 -28.58
CA SER A 69 20.16 15.33 -27.13
C SER A 69 18.89 14.67 -26.65
N SER A 70 18.99 13.37 -26.34
CA SER A 70 18.00 12.65 -25.59
C SER A 70 17.96 13.41 -24.27
N THR A 71 17.07 14.40 -24.22
CA THR A 71 16.33 14.72 -23.04
C THR A 71 15.68 13.41 -22.65
N SER A 72 16.49 12.59 -21.97
CA SER A 72 16.09 11.65 -20.96
C SER A 72 15.17 12.46 -20.09
N GLU A 73 13.90 12.52 -20.51
CA GLU A 73 12.80 13.00 -19.72
C GLU A 73 13.01 12.29 -18.42
N ALA A 74 13.40 13.08 -17.41
CA ALA A 74 13.61 12.60 -16.08
C ALA A 74 12.26 12.05 -15.65
N ARG A 75 12.01 10.76 -15.97
CA ARG A 75 10.91 9.99 -15.43
C ARG A 75 11.12 10.13 -13.96
N ALA A 76 10.31 10.99 -13.36
CA ALA A 76 10.30 11.26 -11.95
C ALA A 76 9.83 9.96 -11.30
N THR A 77 10.75 9.01 -11.17
CA THR A 77 10.48 7.72 -10.57
C THR A 77 10.13 8.01 -9.13
N LEU A 78 8.94 7.55 -8.73
CA LEU A 78 8.40 7.75 -7.39
C LEU A 78 9.28 6.96 -6.41
N ASP A 79 10.31 7.61 -5.90
CA ASP A 79 11.21 7.03 -4.92
C ASP A 79 10.62 7.24 -3.53
N ILE A 80 9.92 6.21 -3.04
CA ILE A 80 9.26 6.18 -1.74
C ILE A 80 10.22 6.46 -0.58
N GLY A 81 11.53 6.20 -0.75
CA GLY A 81 12.56 6.49 0.26
C GLY A 81 12.97 7.96 0.32
N ARG A 82 12.49 8.81 -0.60
CA ARG A 82 12.84 10.23 -0.60
C ARG A 82 12.19 10.97 0.58
N PRO A 83 12.95 11.84 1.27
CA PRO A 83 12.39 12.69 2.34
C PRO A 83 11.19 13.54 1.89
N SER A 84 11.15 13.97 0.62
CA SER A 84 10.03 14.74 0.08
C SER A 84 8.71 13.96 0.07
N VAL A 85 8.75 12.64 -0.17
CA VAL A 85 7.55 11.79 -0.14
C VAL A 85 7.04 11.66 1.29
N ALA A 86 7.93 11.43 2.26
CA ALA A 86 7.56 11.39 3.67
C ALA A 86 6.94 12.71 4.14
N LEU A 87 7.55 13.85 3.80
CA LEU A 87 7.05 15.17 4.18
C LEU A 87 5.71 15.49 3.52
N ALA A 88 5.53 15.14 2.24
CA ALA A 88 4.26 15.33 1.55
C ALA A 88 3.14 14.51 2.20
N ALA A 89 3.40 13.25 2.52
CA ALA A 89 2.44 12.37 3.20
C ALA A 89 2.10 12.85 4.62
N LEU A 90 3.10 13.34 5.37
CA LEU A 90 2.88 13.93 6.69
C LEU A 90 2.06 15.23 6.62
N ALA A 91 2.31 16.06 5.61
CA ALA A 91 1.56 17.28 5.37
C ALA A 91 0.10 16.97 5.03
N GLU A 92 -0.15 15.97 4.17
CA GLU A 92 -1.50 15.50 3.85
C GLU A 92 -2.24 15.00 5.11
N PHE A 93 -1.59 14.15 5.91
CA PHE A 93 -2.16 13.70 7.19
C PHE A 93 -2.46 14.86 8.13
N SER A 94 -1.56 15.84 8.22
CA SER A 94 -1.69 17.00 9.10
C SER A 94 -2.86 17.91 8.68
N VAL A 95 -3.09 18.10 7.38
CA VAL A 95 -4.24 18.85 6.86
C VAL A 95 -5.55 18.13 7.23
N LEU A 96 -5.63 16.82 7.01
CA LEU A 96 -6.83 16.03 7.34
C LEU A 96 -7.08 16.01 8.86
N ALA A 97 -6.02 15.84 9.65
CA ALA A 97 -6.08 15.88 11.11
C ALA A 97 -6.53 17.25 11.65
N ALA A 98 -6.03 18.35 11.08
CA ALA A 98 -6.41 19.70 11.47
C ALA A 98 -7.89 19.99 11.16
N ASP A 99 -8.40 19.53 10.01
CA ASP A 99 -9.82 19.65 9.69
C ASP A 99 -10.69 18.86 10.69
N GLN A 100 -10.30 17.62 11.03
CA GLN A 100 -11.01 16.84 12.05
C GLN A 100 -10.98 17.48 13.44
N ALA A 101 -9.81 17.97 13.87
CA ALA A 101 -9.66 18.65 15.16
C ALA A 101 -10.51 19.95 15.23
N SER A 102 -10.78 20.58 14.08
CA SER A 102 -11.60 21.78 13.97
C SER A 102 -13.11 21.51 13.88
N GLY A 103 -13.53 20.25 14.15
CA GLY A 103 -14.91 19.81 14.07
C GLY A 103 -15.37 19.44 12.67
N GLY A 104 -14.45 19.23 11.71
CA GLY A 104 -14.78 18.63 10.43
C GLY A 104 -15.56 19.53 9.49
N ARG A 105 -15.14 20.79 9.32
CA ARG A 105 -15.94 21.77 8.55
C ARG A 105 -15.84 21.57 7.05
N ILE A 106 -14.69 21.15 6.54
CA ILE A 106 -14.43 21.12 5.09
C ILE A 106 -14.64 19.71 4.54
N PHE A 107 -13.86 18.72 4.99
CA PHE A 107 -13.93 17.37 4.43
C PHE A 107 -15.21 16.62 4.86
N PRO A 108 -15.57 16.58 6.15
CA PRO A 108 -16.77 15.85 6.59
C PRO A 108 -18.07 16.39 5.99
N ALA A 109 -18.23 17.71 5.95
CA ALA A 109 -19.47 18.33 5.51
C ALA A 109 -19.70 18.22 3.99
N PHE A 110 -18.63 18.28 3.19
CA PHE A 110 -18.76 18.27 1.74
C PHE A 110 -18.37 16.93 1.13
N VAL A 111 -17.13 16.49 1.31
CA VAL A 111 -16.62 15.31 0.58
C VAL A 111 -17.20 14.02 1.17
N ASP A 112 -17.06 13.83 2.48
CA ASP A 112 -17.44 12.56 3.11
C ASP A 112 -18.95 12.33 3.06
N ALA A 113 -19.76 13.38 3.26
CA ALA A 113 -21.21 13.29 3.17
C ALA A 113 -21.67 12.88 1.76
N ASN A 114 -21.14 13.50 0.70
CA ASN A 114 -21.51 13.15 -0.67
C ASN A 114 -21.06 11.72 -1.04
N VAL A 115 -19.87 11.29 -0.60
CA VAL A 115 -19.39 9.92 -0.84
C VAL A 115 -20.24 8.90 -0.07
N HIS A 116 -20.59 9.18 1.18
CA HIS A 116 -21.46 8.32 1.97
C HIS A 116 -22.86 8.20 1.36
N ASP A 117 -23.47 9.32 0.96
CA ASP A 117 -24.79 9.31 0.29
C ASP A 117 -24.74 8.51 -1.02
N LEU A 118 -23.65 8.62 -1.79
CA LEU A 118 -23.43 7.81 -2.98
C LEU A 118 -23.36 6.31 -2.64
N VAL A 119 -22.55 5.93 -1.64
CA VAL A 119 -22.44 4.53 -1.18
C VAL A 119 -23.80 3.98 -0.75
N LEU A 120 -24.57 4.76 0.02
CA LEU A 120 -25.93 4.37 0.43
C LEU A 120 -26.87 4.19 -0.75
N ALA A 121 -26.75 5.02 -1.79
CA ALA A 121 -27.57 4.95 -2.99
C ALA A 121 -27.20 3.78 -3.91
N THR A 122 -25.91 3.43 -3.99
CA THR A 122 -25.42 2.44 -4.96
C THR A 122 -25.24 1.03 -4.40
N THR A 123 -25.16 0.87 -3.08
CA THR A 123 -24.71 -0.39 -2.48
C THR A 123 -25.68 -0.90 -1.40
N PRO A 124 -26.44 -1.99 -1.68
CA PRO A 124 -27.28 -2.68 -0.71
C PRO A 124 -26.52 -3.07 0.56
N LEU A 125 -27.19 -3.06 1.71
CA LEU A 125 -26.57 -3.30 3.03
C LEU A 125 -25.84 -4.65 3.09
N GLU A 126 -26.43 -5.70 2.51
CA GLU A 126 -25.86 -7.05 2.47
C GLU A 126 -24.52 -7.06 1.72
N ILE A 127 -24.42 -6.33 0.60
CA ILE A 127 -23.18 -6.22 -0.17
C ILE A 127 -22.13 -5.41 0.61
N ARG A 128 -22.55 -4.37 1.35
CA ARG A 128 -21.64 -3.55 2.16
C ARG A 128 -21.00 -4.37 3.28
N GLU A 129 -21.79 -5.17 4.00
CA GLU A 129 -21.30 -5.96 5.13
C GLU A 129 -20.55 -7.21 4.67
N ASP A 130 -21.11 -8.01 3.75
CA ASP A 130 -20.53 -9.32 3.43
C ASP A 130 -19.39 -9.24 2.41
N VAL A 131 -19.50 -8.37 1.40
CA VAL A 131 -18.50 -8.30 0.32
C VAL A 131 -17.41 -7.29 0.64
N PHE A 132 -17.78 -6.03 0.87
CA PHE A 132 -16.77 -4.98 0.99
C PHE A 132 -15.98 -5.04 2.30
N ALA A 133 -16.61 -5.41 3.42
CA ALA A 133 -15.89 -5.59 4.66
C ALA A 133 -14.98 -6.83 4.59
N HIS A 134 -15.58 -8.00 4.37
CA HIS A 134 -14.88 -9.27 4.58
C HIS A 134 -14.07 -9.77 3.38
N LEU A 135 -14.49 -9.46 2.14
CA LEU A 135 -13.80 -9.98 0.95
C LEU A 135 -12.75 -9.00 0.40
N VAL A 136 -13.03 -7.68 0.48
CA VAL A 136 -12.16 -6.67 -0.13
C VAL A 136 -11.19 -6.06 0.89
N SER A 137 -11.71 -5.64 2.05
CA SER A 137 -10.92 -4.88 3.03
C SER A 137 -10.00 -5.76 3.85
N ASP A 138 -10.54 -6.82 4.48
CA ASP A 138 -9.86 -7.56 5.55
C ASP A 138 -8.73 -8.49 5.04
N PRO A 139 -8.86 -9.20 3.90
CA PRO A 139 -7.85 -10.18 3.48
C PRO A 139 -6.51 -9.55 3.09
N LEU A 140 -6.52 -8.33 2.58
CA LEU A 140 -5.30 -7.65 2.11
C LEU A 140 -4.29 -7.36 3.23
N PRO A 141 -4.64 -6.63 4.31
CA PRO A 141 -3.73 -6.41 5.43
C PRO A 141 -3.37 -7.71 6.15
N GLU A 142 -4.30 -8.67 6.28
CA GLU A 142 -4.03 -9.96 6.91
C GLU A 142 -3.02 -10.80 6.11
N ALA A 143 -3.23 -10.95 4.80
CA ALA A 143 -2.31 -11.64 3.91
C ALA A 143 -0.95 -10.95 3.87
N ALA A 144 -0.93 -9.62 3.82
CA ALA A 144 0.31 -8.85 3.87
C ALA A 144 1.09 -9.11 5.15
N LEU A 145 0.42 -9.08 6.32
CA LEU A 145 1.05 -9.38 7.61
C LEU A 145 1.59 -10.82 7.65
N LEU A 146 0.83 -11.79 7.13
CA LEU A 146 1.24 -13.19 7.08
C LEU A 146 2.47 -13.39 6.18
N LEU A 147 2.45 -12.84 4.96
CA LEU A 147 3.59 -12.86 4.02
C LEU A 147 4.83 -12.20 4.61
N LEU A 148 4.62 -11.13 5.37
CA LEU A 148 5.67 -10.36 6.00
C LEU A 148 6.30 -11.11 7.18
N CYS A 149 5.49 -11.77 8.00
CA CYS A 149 5.95 -12.72 9.02
C CYS A 149 6.74 -13.88 8.41
N ALA A 150 6.21 -14.50 7.36
CA ALA A 150 6.88 -15.61 6.66
C ALA A 150 8.23 -15.17 6.04
N SER A 151 8.26 -14.02 5.36
CA SER A 151 9.48 -13.45 4.77
C SER A 151 10.54 -13.15 5.83
N SER A 152 10.11 -12.63 6.99
CA SER A 152 10.99 -12.37 8.13
C SER A 152 11.59 -13.67 8.70
N ALA A 153 10.77 -14.71 8.87
CA ALA A 153 11.23 -16.01 9.33
C ALA A 153 12.24 -16.66 8.36
N VAL A 154 12.00 -16.56 7.05
CA VAL A 154 12.96 -17.02 6.01
C VAL A 154 14.28 -16.25 6.11
N CYS A 155 14.24 -14.92 6.27
CA CYS A 155 15.46 -14.12 6.44
C CYS A 155 16.25 -14.53 7.68
N LEU A 156 15.58 -14.73 8.83
CA LEU A 156 16.25 -15.09 10.09
C LEU A 156 16.80 -16.52 10.08
N THR A 157 16.12 -17.47 9.44
CA THR A 157 16.56 -18.87 9.39
C THR A 157 17.72 -19.08 8.42
N THR A 158 17.72 -18.37 7.28
CA THR A 158 18.80 -18.46 6.29
C THR A 158 20.11 -17.81 6.74
N THR A 159 20.06 -16.87 7.69
CA THR A 159 21.27 -16.25 8.27
C THR A 159 21.97 -17.12 9.31
N ARG A 160 21.31 -18.15 9.85
CA ARG A 160 21.90 -18.98 10.91
C ARG A 160 22.84 -20.02 10.31
N ARG A 161 24.05 -19.59 9.92
CA ARG A 161 25.11 -20.51 9.49
C ARG A 161 25.53 -21.35 10.71
N PRO A 162 25.48 -22.69 10.64
CA PRO A 162 26.01 -23.52 11.72
C PRO A 162 27.53 -23.30 11.77
N THR A 163 28.00 -22.66 12.84
CA THR A 163 29.40 -22.66 13.27
C THR A 163 29.74 -24.05 13.79
N THR A 164 29.59 -25.07 12.95
CA THR A 164 29.95 -26.44 13.31
C THR A 164 31.41 -26.63 12.95
N GLY A 165 32.26 -26.57 13.98
CA GLY A 165 33.55 -27.24 14.07
C GLY A 165 34.50 -26.92 12.94
N ARG A 166 35.04 -25.69 12.91
CA ARG A 166 36.34 -25.48 12.31
C ARG A 166 37.35 -25.98 13.35
N ASP A 167 37.67 -27.26 13.28
CA ASP A 167 38.80 -27.83 14.00
C ASP A 167 40.06 -27.30 13.32
N ASP A 168 40.54 -26.18 13.83
CA ASP A 168 41.72 -25.47 13.33
C ASP A 168 42.98 -26.30 13.53
N ALA A 169 43.51 -26.81 12.41
CA ALA A 169 44.90 -27.25 12.32
C ALA A 169 45.64 -26.66 11.11
N SER A 170 45.10 -25.66 10.40
CA SER A 170 45.77 -25.05 9.24
C SER A 170 45.75 -23.53 9.29
N GLY A 171 46.84 -22.96 9.80
CA GLY A 171 47.07 -21.52 9.98
C GLY A 171 47.34 -20.77 8.67
N GLY A 172 46.31 -20.59 7.85
CA GLY A 172 46.43 -19.86 6.60
C GLY A 172 45.20 -19.03 6.23
N ARG A 173 45.37 -17.70 6.38
CA ARG A 173 44.61 -16.56 5.83
C ARG A 173 43.39 -16.06 6.60
N ASP A 174 43.54 -14.83 7.10
CA ASP A 174 42.68 -14.09 8.04
C ASP A 174 41.75 -13.04 7.37
N ASP A 175 41.59 -13.02 6.04
CA ASP A 175 40.90 -11.90 5.35
C ASP A 175 39.41 -12.15 5.01
N GLU A 176 38.86 -13.36 5.21
CA GLU A 176 37.47 -13.67 4.81
C GLU A 176 36.41 -13.45 5.91
N ASP A 177 36.81 -13.25 7.17
CA ASP A 177 35.87 -13.20 8.30
C ASP A 177 35.13 -11.86 8.44
N ASP A 178 35.62 -10.77 7.84
CA ASP A 178 35.03 -9.42 8.01
C ASP A 178 33.73 -9.20 7.19
N ASP A 179 33.50 -9.92 6.08
CA ASP A 179 32.32 -9.67 5.23
C ASP A 179 31.03 -10.32 5.77
N ASP A 180 31.14 -11.39 6.57
CA ASP A 180 29.98 -12.08 7.15
C ASP A 180 29.37 -11.26 8.31
N GLY A 181 30.19 -10.63 9.17
CA GLY A 181 29.70 -9.78 10.26
C GLY A 181 28.91 -8.56 9.79
N ALA A 182 29.35 -7.91 8.71
CA ALA A 182 28.65 -6.74 8.14
C ALA A 182 27.26 -7.08 7.58
N ARG A 183 27.06 -8.32 7.11
CA ARG A 183 25.78 -8.77 6.55
C ARG A 183 24.74 -9.06 7.62
N ASP A 184 25.14 -9.73 8.68
CA ASP A 184 24.26 -10.03 9.82
C ASP A 184 23.72 -8.73 10.45
N ASP A 185 24.55 -7.70 10.50
CA ASP A 185 24.19 -6.37 10.95
C ASP A 185 23.08 -5.73 10.11
N VAL A 186 23.13 -5.85 8.79
CA VAL A 186 22.09 -5.31 7.89
C VAL A 186 20.77 -6.04 8.08
N VAL A 187 20.80 -7.38 8.17
CA VAL A 187 19.58 -8.18 8.37
C VAL A 187 18.94 -7.86 9.72
N ARG A 188 19.73 -7.75 10.79
CA ARG A 188 19.23 -7.35 12.12
C ARG A 188 18.61 -5.96 12.10
N ARG A 189 19.24 -4.97 11.46
CA ARG A 189 18.70 -3.61 11.36
C ARG A 189 17.39 -3.56 10.56
N VAL A 190 17.31 -4.32 9.47
CA VAL A 190 16.08 -4.44 8.67
C VAL A 190 14.97 -5.09 9.49
N ALA A 191 15.25 -6.20 10.17
CA ALA A 191 14.28 -6.89 11.02
C ALA A 191 13.81 -6.04 12.21
N ALA A 192 14.72 -5.30 12.86
CA ALA A 192 14.38 -4.40 13.96
C ALA A 192 13.53 -3.21 13.50
N SER A 193 13.90 -2.58 12.38
CA SER A 193 13.11 -1.48 11.79
C SER A 193 11.73 -1.97 11.41
N PHE A 194 11.64 -3.18 10.83
CA PHE A 194 10.40 -3.85 10.51
C PHE A 194 9.50 -4.07 11.74
N ALA A 195 10.01 -4.75 12.77
CA ALA A 195 9.25 -5.03 13.99
C ALA A 195 8.79 -3.74 14.67
N SER A 196 9.64 -2.70 14.67
CA SER A 196 9.29 -1.41 15.25
C SER A 196 8.11 -0.75 14.53
N CYS A 197 8.03 -0.82 13.20
CA CYS A 197 6.92 -0.21 12.45
C CYS A 197 5.62 -1.00 12.55
N VAL A 198 5.69 -2.34 12.56
CA VAL A 198 4.50 -3.18 12.78
C VAL A 198 3.88 -2.96 14.15
N LEU A 199 4.70 -2.69 15.18
CA LEU A 199 4.21 -2.34 16.51
C LEU A 199 3.79 -0.87 16.60
N ALA A 200 4.51 0.04 15.95
CA ALA A 200 4.20 1.46 16.01
C ALA A 200 2.86 1.80 15.35
N ALA A 201 2.52 1.18 14.22
CA ALA A 201 1.28 1.49 13.50
C ALA A 201 0.00 1.33 14.35
N PRO A 202 -0.28 0.17 14.99
CA PRO A 202 -1.46 0.01 15.85
C PRO A 202 -1.39 0.86 17.13
N LEU A 203 -0.19 1.13 17.66
CA LEU A 203 -0.02 2.01 18.82
C LEU A 203 -0.39 3.47 18.48
N VAL A 204 0.10 3.97 17.35
CA VAL A 204 -0.22 5.30 16.85
C VAL A 204 -1.71 5.41 16.56
N GLU A 205 -2.32 4.42 15.89
CA GLU A 205 -3.77 4.38 15.67
C GLU A 205 -4.55 4.42 16.98
N SER A 206 -4.17 3.58 17.96
CA SER A 206 -4.83 3.49 19.26
C SER A 206 -4.72 4.78 20.06
N ALA A 207 -3.63 5.53 19.89
CA ALA A 207 -3.45 6.84 20.52
C ALA A 207 -4.25 7.94 19.83
N LEU A 208 -4.32 7.94 18.49
CA LEU A 208 -5.00 8.99 17.72
C LEU A 208 -6.52 8.86 17.78
N LYS A 209 -7.08 7.64 17.85
CA LYS A 209 -8.53 7.44 17.86
C LYS A 209 -9.26 8.19 19.00
N PRO A 210 -8.84 8.05 20.27
CA PRO A 210 -9.40 8.84 21.36
C PRO A 210 -9.07 10.33 21.27
N PHE A 211 -8.04 10.73 20.54
CA PHE A 211 -7.74 12.16 20.39
C PHE A 211 -8.79 12.87 19.52
N PHE A 212 -9.20 12.26 18.40
CA PHE A 212 -10.14 12.89 17.47
C PHE A 212 -11.62 12.62 17.78
N HIS A 213 -11.94 11.52 18.49
CA HIS A 213 -13.31 11.15 18.86
C HIS A 213 -14.31 11.13 17.68
N ARG A 214 -13.85 10.90 16.45
CA ARG A 214 -14.70 10.97 15.27
C ARG A 214 -15.69 9.80 15.23
N ALA A 215 -16.97 10.11 15.08
CA ALA A 215 -18.02 9.12 14.93
C ALA A 215 -17.88 8.36 13.60
N ARG A 216 -18.30 7.09 13.58
CA ARG A 216 -18.36 6.27 12.36
C ARG A 216 -19.61 6.59 11.53
N PRO A 217 -19.60 6.33 10.22
CA PRO A 217 -20.81 6.37 9.41
C PRO A 217 -21.84 5.35 9.94
N LEU A 218 -21.41 4.10 10.17
CA LEU A 218 -22.24 3.07 10.78
C LEU A 218 -22.25 3.18 12.33
N PRO A 219 -23.42 3.40 12.97
CA PRO A 219 -23.51 3.75 14.39
C PRO A 219 -23.27 2.57 15.36
N ASN A 220 -23.20 1.34 14.88
CA ASN A 220 -23.10 0.14 15.71
C ASN A 220 -21.66 -0.23 16.11
N ALA A 221 -20.65 0.48 15.60
CA ALA A 221 -19.26 0.14 15.83
C ALA A 221 -18.70 0.82 17.10
N SER A 222 -17.97 0.03 17.90
CA SER A 222 -17.55 0.39 19.27
C SER A 222 -16.31 1.29 19.37
N THR A 223 -15.72 1.71 18.25
CA THR A 223 -14.48 2.49 18.22
C THR A 223 -14.60 3.71 17.33
N PHE A 224 -13.75 4.71 17.53
CA PHE A 224 -13.69 5.90 16.66
C PHE A 224 -13.23 5.55 15.24
N SER A 225 -13.61 6.41 14.29
CA SER A 225 -13.40 6.20 12.85
C SER A 225 -12.05 6.71 12.34
N PHE A 226 -11.51 7.79 12.93
CA PHE A 226 -10.31 8.46 12.44
C PHE A 226 -9.05 8.17 13.28
N PRO A 227 -7.89 7.86 12.65
CA PRO A 227 -7.74 7.45 11.25
C PRO A 227 -8.17 6.00 11.02
N SER A 228 -8.30 5.58 9.77
CA SER A 228 -8.61 4.19 9.41
C SER A 228 -7.41 3.26 9.69
N GLY A 229 -7.52 2.40 10.70
CA GLY A 229 -6.52 1.41 11.04
C GLY A 229 -6.23 0.39 9.94
N HIS A 230 -7.23 0.01 9.13
CA HIS A 230 -7.03 -0.94 8.01
C HIS A 230 -6.22 -0.29 6.87
N SER A 231 -6.52 0.97 6.54
CA SER A 231 -5.79 1.70 5.50
C SER A 231 -4.34 1.96 5.92
N LEU A 232 -4.13 2.36 7.18
CA LEU A 232 -2.79 2.49 7.78
C LEU A 232 -2.04 1.16 7.80
N GLY A 233 -2.67 0.11 8.32
CA GLY A 233 -2.09 -1.23 8.42
C GLY A 233 -1.72 -1.81 7.06
N CYS A 234 -2.59 -1.69 6.06
CA CYS A 234 -2.30 -2.12 4.69
C CYS A 234 -1.14 -1.34 4.08
N ALA A 235 -1.16 0.00 4.17
CA ALA A 235 -0.08 0.84 3.66
C ALA A 235 1.28 0.47 4.29
N VAL A 236 1.33 0.25 5.61
CA VAL A 236 2.55 -0.14 6.32
C VAL A 236 2.95 -1.57 5.97
N ALA A 237 2.08 -2.56 6.13
CA ALA A 237 2.42 -3.98 5.96
C ALA A 237 2.83 -4.30 4.52
N VAL A 238 2.02 -3.88 3.53
CA VAL A 238 2.32 -4.12 2.11
C VAL A 238 3.56 -3.32 1.68
N GLY A 239 3.70 -2.08 2.15
CA GLY A 239 4.85 -1.23 1.83
C GLY A 239 6.16 -1.81 2.37
N LEU A 240 6.19 -2.24 3.64
CA LEU A 240 7.35 -2.89 4.22
C LEU A 240 7.67 -4.22 3.50
N TRP A 241 6.66 -5.01 3.15
CA TRP A 241 6.88 -6.25 2.42
C TRP A 241 7.54 -5.99 1.06
N LEU A 242 6.97 -5.09 0.24
CA LEU A 242 7.44 -4.83 -1.12
C LEU A 242 8.78 -4.07 -1.19
N PHE A 243 8.98 -3.07 -0.33
CA PHE A 243 10.14 -2.18 -0.43
C PHE A 243 11.30 -2.51 0.51
N VAL A 244 11.04 -3.28 1.57
CA VAL A 244 12.07 -3.61 2.57
C VAL A 244 12.41 -5.10 2.53
N MET A 245 11.41 -5.98 2.51
CA MET A 245 11.64 -7.42 2.68
C MET A 245 11.84 -8.18 1.37
N LEU A 246 11.21 -7.76 0.27
CA LEU A 246 11.24 -8.52 -0.98
C LEU A 246 12.67 -8.72 -1.52
N ASP A 247 13.50 -7.67 -1.50
CA ASP A 247 14.88 -7.75 -2.02
C ASP A 247 15.80 -8.64 -1.18
N PRO A 248 15.89 -8.49 0.15
CA PRO A 248 16.66 -9.42 0.99
C PRO A 248 16.16 -10.86 0.89
N THR A 249 14.84 -11.07 0.90
CA THR A 249 14.23 -12.41 0.84
C THR A 249 14.57 -13.11 -0.48
N TRP A 250 14.44 -12.39 -1.61
CA TRP A 250 14.81 -12.92 -2.92
C TRP A 250 16.29 -13.34 -2.99
N ARG A 251 17.18 -12.48 -2.48
CA ARG A 251 18.62 -12.78 -2.43
C ARG A 251 18.94 -13.97 -1.52
N ALA A 252 18.26 -14.10 -0.38
CA ALA A 252 18.44 -15.21 0.55
C ALA A 252 18.06 -16.55 -0.11
N ILE A 253 16.90 -16.61 -0.78
CA ILE A 253 16.42 -17.82 -1.47
C ILE A 253 17.38 -18.24 -2.59
N ARG A 254 17.84 -17.29 -3.42
CA ARG A 254 18.73 -17.61 -4.55
C ARG A 254 20.11 -18.10 -4.15
N ARG A 255 20.68 -17.55 -3.07
CA ARG A 255 22.00 -17.99 -2.56
C ARG A 255 22.00 -19.45 -2.12
N GLY A 256 20.89 -19.93 -1.56
CA GLY A 256 20.72 -21.35 -1.23
C GLY A 256 20.85 -22.26 -2.46
N ARG A 257 20.44 -21.78 -3.64
CA ARG A 257 20.46 -22.53 -4.91
C ARG A 257 21.81 -22.46 -5.64
N ALA A 258 22.48 -21.30 -5.59
CA ALA A 258 23.76 -21.07 -6.28
C ALA A 258 24.95 -21.84 -5.69
N ARG A 259 24.83 -22.40 -4.48
CA ARG A 259 25.85 -23.27 -3.88
C ARG A 259 26.08 -24.58 -4.65
N GLY A 260 25.27 -24.87 -5.66
CA GLY A 260 25.36 -26.02 -6.57
C GLY A 260 26.22 -25.84 -7.83
N GLY A 261 27.07 -24.82 -7.95
CA GLY A 261 28.16 -24.80 -8.93
C GLY A 261 27.87 -24.19 -10.31
N THR A 262 26.89 -23.30 -10.44
CA THR A 262 26.63 -22.58 -11.70
C THR A 262 27.24 -21.17 -11.73
N THR A 263 27.75 -20.82 -12.91
CA THR A 263 28.69 -19.75 -13.24
C THR A 263 28.26 -18.34 -12.82
N ARG A 264 29.23 -17.60 -12.27
CA ARG A 264 29.18 -16.27 -11.61
C ARG A 264 28.73 -15.08 -12.48
N GLY A 265 28.19 -15.31 -13.68
CA GLY A 265 28.13 -14.30 -14.75
C GLY A 265 26.82 -13.52 -14.90
N GLU A 266 25.66 -14.08 -14.59
CA GLU A 266 24.39 -13.37 -14.74
C GLU A 266 23.99 -12.70 -13.44
N LEU A 267 24.31 -11.41 -13.33
CA LEU A 267 23.69 -10.46 -12.40
C LEU A 267 22.21 -10.30 -12.82
N GLU A 268 21.44 -11.35 -12.58
CA GLU A 268 20.05 -11.46 -12.99
C GLU A 268 19.21 -10.50 -12.14
N GLU A 269 18.53 -9.59 -12.82
CA GLU A 269 17.76 -8.49 -12.24
C GLU A 269 16.75 -8.98 -11.20
N ALA A 270 16.40 -8.10 -10.25
CA ALA A 270 15.34 -8.40 -9.29
C ALA A 270 14.03 -8.72 -10.06
N PRO A 271 13.22 -9.69 -9.60
CA PRO A 271 12.10 -10.25 -10.37
C PRO A 271 10.97 -9.24 -10.61
N VAL A 272 10.97 -8.14 -9.87
CA VAL A 272 9.92 -7.11 -9.94
C VAL A 272 10.57 -5.73 -9.89
N SER A 273 10.30 -4.93 -10.92
CA SER A 273 10.75 -3.54 -11.02
C SER A 273 10.18 -2.69 -9.86
N ARG A 274 10.87 -1.61 -9.52
CA ARG A 274 10.42 -0.71 -8.45
C ARG A 274 9.05 -0.09 -8.74
N GLU A 275 8.79 0.20 -10.00
CA GLU A 275 7.52 0.75 -10.49
C GLU A 275 6.38 -0.26 -10.30
N ALA A 276 6.59 -1.52 -10.65
CA ALA A 276 5.59 -2.57 -10.45
C ALA A 276 5.26 -2.77 -8.97
N ARG A 277 6.26 -2.65 -8.08
CA ARG A 277 6.02 -2.67 -6.62
C ARG A 277 5.21 -1.47 -6.14
N ALA A 278 5.50 -0.28 -6.64
CA ALA A 278 4.75 0.93 -6.30
C ALA A 278 3.29 0.84 -6.76
N LEU A 279 3.06 0.34 -7.98
CA LEU A 279 1.71 0.09 -8.48
C LEU A 279 0.99 -0.96 -7.65
N ALA A 280 1.62 -2.11 -7.38
CA ALA A 280 1.03 -3.15 -6.54
C ALA A 280 0.66 -2.63 -5.14
N TRP A 281 1.57 -1.88 -4.52
CA TRP A 281 1.34 -1.25 -3.22
C TRP A 281 0.15 -0.29 -3.26
N PHE A 282 0.12 0.61 -4.24
CA PHE A 282 -0.97 1.55 -4.44
C PHE A 282 -2.32 0.84 -4.61
N PHE A 283 -2.39 -0.20 -5.45
CA PHE A 283 -3.62 -0.96 -5.66
C PHE A 283 -4.09 -1.67 -4.39
N CYS A 284 -3.19 -2.24 -3.58
CA CYS A 284 -3.58 -2.83 -2.30
C CYS A 284 -4.16 -1.79 -1.35
N VAL A 285 -3.51 -0.63 -1.20
CA VAL A 285 -3.99 0.45 -0.33
C VAL A 285 -5.33 1.00 -0.82
N TYR A 286 -5.46 1.21 -2.14
CA TYR A 286 -6.68 1.68 -2.78
C TYR A 286 -7.84 0.69 -2.60
N ALA A 287 -7.61 -0.60 -2.81
CA ALA A 287 -8.61 -1.64 -2.63
C ALA A 287 -9.07 -1.72 -1.16
N THR A 288 -8.13 -1.71 -0.21
CA THR A 288 -8.46 -1.67 1.23
C THR A 288 -9.26 -0.41 1.58
N ALA A 289 -8.81 0.77 1.17
CA ALA A 289 -9.51 2.03 1.44
C ALA A 289 -10.93 2.03 0.86
N SER A 290 -11.08 1.61 -0.40
CA SER A 290 -12.37 1.49 -1.07
C SER A 290 -13.28 0.50 -0.34
N GLY A 291 -12.77 -0.68 0.04
CA GLY A 291 -13.52 -1.66 0.83
C GLY A 291 -14.05 -1.08 2.14
N ARG A 292 -13.27 -0.28 2.87
CA ARG A 292 -13.73 0.36 4.11
C ARG A 292 -14.81 1.42 3.89
N ILE A 293 -14.74 2.16 2.78
CA ILE A 293 -15.71 3.19 2.40
C ILE A 293 -17.02 2.53 1.97
N PHE A 294 -16.97 1.59 1.04
CA PHE A 294 -18.17 0.88 0.57
C PHE A 294 -18.81 0.02 1.66
N ALA A 295 -18.03 -0.52 2.61
CA ALA A 295 -18.57 -1.19 3.79
C ALA A 295 -19.19 -0.23 4.83
N ASP A 296 -19.20 1.07 4.56
CA ASP A 296 -19.76 2.11 5.43
C ASP A 296 -19.12 2.15 6.84
N ARG A 297 -17.88 1.65 6.96
CA ARG A 297 -17.17 1.56 8.24
C ARG A 297 -16.36 2.81 8.54
N HIS A 298 -15.94 3.54 7.51
CA HIS A 298 -15.06 4.70 7.58
C HIS A 298 -15.46 5.74 6.56
N TRP A 299 -15.19 7.00 6.89
CA TRP A 299 -15.27 8.13 5.97
C TRP A 299 -14.09 8.08 4.98
N LEU A 300 -14.22 8.70 3.81
CA LEU A 300 -13.12 8.78 2.83
C LEU A 300 -11.90 9.47 3.44
N SER A 301 -12.09 10.57 4.17
CA SER A 301 -10.97 11.26 4.82
C SER A 301 -10.29 10.42 5.92
N ASP A 302 -10.98 9.46 6.56
CA ASP A 302 -10.35 8.53 7.50
C ASP A 302 -9.36 7.59 6.80
N THR A 303 -9.73 7.10 5.61
CA THR A 303 -8.92 6.15 4.84
C THR A 303 -7.74 6.85 4.17
N MET A 304 -7.94 8.07 3.67
CA MET A 304 -6.87 8.93 3.17
C MET A 304 -5.85 9.25 4.28
N ALA A 305 -6.31 9.67 5.46
CA ALA A 305 -5.42 9.97 6.58
C ALA A 305 -4.64 8.73 7.04
N GLY A 306 -5.31 7.57 7.12
CA GLY A 306 -4.65 6.29 7.42
C GLY A 306 -3.58 5.93 6.39
N ALA A 307 -3.90 6.05 5.10
CA ALA A 307 -2.96 5.78 4.02
C ALA A 307 -1.77 6.74 4.04
N ALA A 308 -2.00 8.05 4.17
CA ALA A 308 -0.96 9.07 4.23
C ALA A 308 0.02 8.84 5.41
N LEU A 309 -0.52 8.53 6.59
CA LEU A 309 0.30 8.18 7.75
C LEU A 309 1.11 6.90 7.51
N GLY A 310 0.54 5.91 6.84
CA GLY A 310 1.24 4.68 6.46
C GLY A 310 2.36 4.92 5.45
N VAL A 311 2.12 5.75 4.43
CA VAL A 311 3.13 6.19 3.45
C VAL A 311 4.30 6.87 4.18
N PHE A 312 4.01 7.80 5.10
CA PHE A 312 5.03 8.47 5.91
C PHE A 312 5.91 7.46 6.67
N MET A 313 5.30 6.49 7.35
CA MET A 313 6.03 5.47 8.11
C MET A 313 6.91 4.60 7.19
N VAL A 314 6.39 4.12 6.07
CA VAL A 314 7.15 3.30 5.11
C VAL A 314 8.31 4.10 4.52
N SER A 315 8.08 5.34 4.12
CA SER A 315 9.13 6.23 3.60
C SER A 315 10.26 6.44 4.60
N CYS A 316 9.95 6.59 5.90
CA CYS A 316 10.97 6.70 6.94
C CYS A 316 11.84 5.45 7.04
N VAL A 317 11.23 4.25 6.99
CA VAL A 317 11.97 2.98 7.04
C VAL A 317 12.84 2.78 5.81
N VAL A 318 12.26 2.96 4.61
CA VAL A 318 13.01 2.81 3.34
C VAL A 318 14.19 3.78 3.31
N GLY A 319 13.96 5.05 3.65
CA GLY A 319 15.01 6.06 3.72
C GLY A 319 16.09 5.72 4.76
N PHE A 320 15.73 5.15 5.90
CA PHE A 320 16.69 4.69 6.92
C PHE A 320 17.56 3.53 6.41
N VAL A 321 16.93 2.51 5.82
CA VAL A 321 17.61 1.34 5.26
C VAL A 321 18.56 1.75 4.14
N ASP A 322 18.16 2.64 3.24
CA ASP A 322 18.99 3.07 2.11
C ASP A 322 20.19 3.93 2.52
N ARG A 323 20.05 4.77 3.56
CA ARG A 323 21.20 5.48 4.16
C ARG A 323 22.22 4.51 4.74
N GLY A 324 21.76 3.42 5.36
CA GLY A 324 22.63 2.37 5.86
C GLY A 324 23.50 1.73 4.77
N LYS A 325 22.90 1.46 3.60
CA LYS A 325 23.62 0.90 2.44
C LYS A 325 24.72 1.84 1.92
N ARG A 326 24.43 3.14 1.79
CA ARG A 326 25.38 4.15 1.28
C ARG A 326 26.62 4.31 2.15
N ARG A 327 26.43 4.33 3.48
CA ARG A 327 27.56 4.39 4.43
C ARG A 327 28.46 3.16 4.35
N GLY A 328 27.89 2.00 4.05
CA GLY A 328 28.65 0.75 3.84
C GLY A 328 29.54 0.81 2.59
N SER A 329 29.04 1.38 1.49
CA SER A 329 29.83 1.52 0.26
C SER A 329 30.95 2.55 0.38
N GLU A 330 30.73 3.67 1.09
CA GLU A 330 31.75 4.72 1.28
C GLU A 330 32.94 4.22 2.11
N ARG A 331 32.71 3.32 3.07
CA ARG A 331 33.79 2.72 3.89
C ARG A 331 34.69 1.76 3.10
N ARG A 332 34.18 1.14 2.04
CA ARG A 332 34.95 0.26 1.15
C ARG A 332 35.65 1.05 0.05
N GLY A 333 36.24 2.19 0.41
CA GLY A 333 36.91 3.10 -0.52
C GLY A 333 37.86 2.35 -1.47
N PRO A 334 38.14 2.92 -2.66
CA PRO A 334 38.92 2.23 -3.68
C PRO A 334 40.24 1.75 -3.09
N SER A 335 40.42 0.42 -3.02
CA SER A 335 41.68 -0.20 -2.65
C SER A 335 42.71 0.21 -3.69
N SER A 336 43.56 1.16 -3.32
CA SER A 336 44.72 1.61 -4.10
C SER A 336 45.80 0.56 -4.13
#